data_AF-A0A925DZB9-F1
#
_entry.id   AF-A0A925DZB9-F1
#
_cell.length_a   1.000
_cell.length_b   1.000
_cell.length_c   1.000
_cell.angle_alpha   90.00
_cell.angle_beta   90.00
_cell.angle_gamma   90.00
#
_symmetry.space_group_name_H-M   'P 1'
#
loop_
_entity.id
_entity.type
_entity.pdbx_description
1 polymer ?
#
loop_
_entity_poly.entity_id
_entity_poly.type
_entity_poly.pdbx_seq_one_letter_code
_entity_poly.pdbx_strand_id
1 'polypeptide(L)' 'MKVIIIDDEPLARMMVKEYLQSYPEMIIAAECDNGFEGMKAIQQLQ' A
#
# COMPACT_ATOMS: atom_id res chain seq x y z
N MET A 1 3.69 -9.77 7.06
CA MET A 1 2.38 -9.07 7.05
C MET A 1 2.17 -8.46 5.67
N LYS A 2 1.02 -8.67 5.02
CA LYS A 2 0.71 -8.00 3.74
C LYS A 2 0.20 -6.58 4.02
N VAL A 3 0.68 -5.60 3.27
CA VAL A 3 0.32 -4.19 3.40
C VAL A 3 -0.23 -3.67 2.08
N ILE A 4 -1.25 -2.82 2.13
CA ILE A 4 -1.78 -2.08 0.99
C ILE A 4 -1.62 -0.59 1.30
N ILE A 5 -1.07 0.18 0.36
CA ILE A 5 -0.94 1.64 0.48
C ILE A 5 -2.02 2.29 -0.39
N ILE A 6 -2.86 3.14 0.20
CA ILE A 6 -3.93 3.86 -0.51
C ILE A 6 -3.67 5.36 -0.32
N ASP A 7 -3.23 6.03 -1.38
CA ASP A 7 -2.94 7.46 -1.38
C ASP A 7 -2.94 7.94 -2.84
N ASP A 8 -3.57 9.07 -3.14
CA ASP A 8 -3.71 9.60 -4.50
C ASP A 8 -2.43 10.25 -5.03
N GLU A 9 -1.47 10.55 -4.16
CA GLU A 9 -0.21 11.21 -4.53
C GLU A 9 0.97 10.21 -4.59
N PRO A 10 1.59 9.99 -5.77
CA PRO A 10 2.73 9.08 -5.93
C PRO A 10 3.91 9.38 -4.99
N LEU A 11 4.18 10.67 -4.70
CA LEU A 11 5.26 11.05 -3.78
C LEU A 11 4.98 10.62 -2.34
N ALA A 12 3.72 10.72 -1.88
CA ALA A 12 3.33 10.27 -0.55
C ALA A 12 3.49 8.75 -0.42
N ARG A 13 3.09 7.98 -1.43
CA ARG A 13 3.32 6.52 -1.46
C ARG A 13 4.80 6.19 -1.40
N MET A 14 5.64 6.90 -2.15
CA MET A 14 7.09 6.68 -2.13
C MET A 14 7.69 6.92 -0.74
N MET A 15 7.25 7.98 -0.05
CA MET A 15 7.66 8.25 1.34
C MET A 15 7.26 7.11 2.30
N VAL A 16 6.02 6.62 2.21
CA VAL A 16 5.56 5.48 3.04
C VAL A 16 6.40 4.22 2.75
N LYS A 17 6.72 3.96 1.48
CA LYS A 17 7.58 2.83 1.08
C LYS A 17 8.97 2.92 1.69
N GLU A 18 9.59 4.09 1.73
CA GLU A 18 10.89 4.29 2.36
C GLU A 18 10.85 3.98 3.86
N TYR A 19 9.82 4.45 4.57
CA TYR A 19 9.66 4.10 6.00
C TYR A 19 9.46 2.61 6.21
N LEU A 20 8.72 1.94 5.32
CA LEU A 20 8.48 0.50 5.40
C LEU A 20 9.75 -0.35 5.18
N GLN A 21 10.82 0.20 4.61
CA GLN A 21 12.11 -0.51 4.50
C GLN A 21 12.69 -0.90 5.88
N SER A 22 12.30 -0.18 6.94
CA SER A 22 12.71 -0.50 8.31
C SER A 22 11.97 -1.72 8.90
N TYR A 23 10.95 -2.23 8.21
CA TYR A 23 10.07 -3.32 8.66
C TYR A 23 10.05 -4.45 7.60
N PRO A 24 11.13 -5.25 7.48
CA PRO A 24 11.28 -6.24 6.40
C PRO A 24 10.22 -7.36 6.42
N GLU A 25 9.52 -7.56 7.53
CA GLU A 25 8.38 -8.46 7.66
C GLU A 25 7.11 -7.95 6.96
N MET A 26 7.06 -6.66 6.59
CA MET A 26 5.96 -6.05 5.86
C MET A 26 6.20 -6.15 4.36
N ILE A 27 5.29 -6.79 3.65
CA ILE A 27 5.35 -6.96 2.20
C ILE A 27 4.21 -6.13 1.59
N ILE A 28 4.57 -5.15 0.78
CA ILE A 28 3.60 -4.32 0.07
C ILE A 28 2.98 -5.17 -1.03
N ALA A 29 1.69 -5.46 -0.88
CA ALA A 29 0.91 -6.32 -1.77
C ALA A 29 0.18 -5.53 -2.85
N ALA A 30 -0.11 -4.25 -2.61
CA ALA A 30 -0.75 -3.35 -3.59
C ALA A 30 -0.51 -1.87 -3.22
N GLU A 31 -0.57 -1.02 -4.25
CA GLU A 31 -0.66 0.44 -4.16
C GLU A 31 -1.93 0.87 -4.91
N CYS A 32 -2.68 1.82 -4.37
CA CYS A 32 -3.97 2.27 -4.92
C CYS A 32 -4.06 3.79 -4.91
N ASP A 33 -4.60 4.38 -5.98
CA ASP A 33 -4.71 5.83 -6.13
C ASP A 33 -5.98 6.41 -5.48
N ASN A 34 -6.90 5.56 -5.00
CA ASN A 34 -8.13 6.00 -4.33
C ASN A 34 -8.76 4.88 -3.49
N GLY A 35 -9.79 5.24 -2.72
CA GLY A 35 -10.51 4.29 -1.86
C GLY A 35 -11.25 3.18 -2.61
N PHE A 36 -11.69 3.39 -3.85
CA PHE A 36 -12.38 2.36 -4.62
C PHE A 36 -11.43 1.25 -5.08
N GLU A 37 -10.25 1.62 -5.57
CA GLU A 37 -9.16 0.67 -5.86
C GLU A 37 -8.70 -0.05 -4.60
N GLY A 38 -8.54 0.68 -3.49
CA GLY A 38 -8.20 0.11 -2.20
C GLY A 38 -9.19 -0.95 -1.73
N MET A 39 -10.50 -0.67 -1.83
CA MET A 39 -11.54 -1.65 -1.49
C MET A 39 -11.48 -2.90 -2.36
N LYS A 40 -11.23 -2.75 -3.67
CA LYS A 40 -11.03 -3.91 -4.56
C LYS A 40 -9.80 -4.71 -4.18
N ALA A 41 -8.68 -4.05 -3.89
CA ALA A 41 -7.44 -4.70 -3.49
C ALA A 41 -7.62 -5.49 -2.20
N ILE A 42 -8.34 -4.93 -1.21
CA ILE A 42 -8.68 -5.64 0.03
C ILE A 42 -9.47 -6.93 -0.27
N GLN A 43 -10.50 -6.85 -1.12
CA GLN A 43 -11.31 -8.03 -1.48
C GLN A 43 -10.51 -9.10 -2.23
N GLN A 44 -9.56 -8.71 -3.08
CA GLN A 44 -8.71 -9.63 -3.84
C GLN A 44 -7.61 -10.29 -2.99
N LEU A 45 -7.23 -9.66 -1.88
CA LEU A 45 -6.13 -10.10 -1.01
C LEU A 45 -6.61 -10.79 0.28
N GLN A 46 -7.92 -10.87 0.52
CA GLN A 46 -8.54 -11.79 1.48
C GLN A 46 -8.30 -13.24 1.08
#